data_AF-A0A1R1SEI7-F1
#
_entry.id   AF-A0A1R1SEI7-F1
#
_cell.length_a   1.000
_cell.length_b   1.000
_cell.length_c   1.000
_cell.angle_alpha   90.00
_cell.angle_beta   90.00
_cell.angle_gamma   90.00
#
_symmetry.space_group_name_H-M   'P 1'
#
loop_
_entity.id
_entity.type
_entity.pdbx_description
1 polymer ?
#
loop_
_entity_poly.entity_id
_entity_poly.type
_entity_poly.pdbx_seq_one_letter_code
_entity_poly.pdbx_strand_id
1 'polypeptide(L)' 'MRAKTVSPSAVAWRAERRRHALNIGRPPKHDLREIMNAILYVDRTGVQWRYLPHDFPPRETVYGYFAK' A
#
# COMPACT_ATOMS: atom_id res chain seq x y z
N MET A 1 24.86 22.21 -19.34
CA MET A 1 23.51 21.83 -18.85
C MET A 1 23.68 21.00 -17.58
N ARG A 2 23.26 21.47 -16.40
CA ARG A 2 23.41 20.76 -15.11
C ARG A 2 22.09 20.06 -14.78
N ALA A 3 22.09 18.73 -14.71
CA ALA A 3 20.98 17.96 -14.18
C ALA A 3 20.83 18.27 -12.68
N LYS A 4 19.66 18.76 -12.28
CA LYS A 4 19.31 18.94 -10.86
C LYS A 4 19.02 17.54 -10.30
N THR A 5 19.99 16.97 -9.60
CA THR A 5 19.79 15.79 -8.77
C THR A 5 18.76 16.13 -7.70
N VAL A 6 17.64 15.41 -7.69
CA VAL A 6 16.64 15.52 -6.61
C VAL A 6 17.37 15.23 -5.30
N SER A 7 17.34 16.20 -4.38
CA SER A 7 17.99 16.10 -3.07
C SER A 7 17.48 14.88 -2.30
N PRO A 8 18.36 14.12 -1.59
CA PRO A 8 17.98 12.97 -0.77
C PRO A 8 16.88 13.28 0.25
N SER A 9 16.74 14.55 0.65
CA SER A 9 15.71 15.02 1.58
C SER A 9 14.28 14.84 1.06
N ALA A 10 14.06 14.87 -0.26
CA ALA A 10 12.73 14.68 -0.83
C ALA A 10 12.27 13.21 -0.78
N VAL A 11 13.19 12.26 -0.96
CA VAL A 11 12.90 10.82 -0.86
C VAL A 11 12.73 10.43 0.60
N ALA A 12 13.62 10.91 1.48
CA ALA A 12 13.51 10.71 2.92
C ALA A 12 12.19 11.28 3.47
N TRP A 13 11.78 12.47 3.05
CA TRP A 13 10.52 13.08 3.46
C TRP A 13 9.28 12.27 3.03
N ARG A 14 9.31 11.67 1.83
CA ARG A 14 8.23 10.77 1.40
C ARG A 14 8.19 9.48 2.22
N ALA A 15 9.35 8.93 2.58
CA ALA A 15 9.44 7.74 3.42
C ALA A 15 8.95 8.02 4.85
N GLU A 16 9.32 9.17 5.42
CA GLU A 16 8.88 9.65 6.73
C GLU A 16 7.35 9.76 6.82
N ARG A 17 6.74 10.44 5.84
CA ARG A 17 5.27 10.55 5.76
C ARG A 17 4.60 9.19 5.67
N ARG A 18 5.19 8.22 4.95
CA ARG A 18 4.64 6.87 4.80
C ARG A 18 4.55 6.12 6.13
N ARG A 19 5.52 6.32 7.04
CA ARG A 19 5.52 5.68 8.38
C ARG A 19 4.37 6.17 9.26
N HIS A 20 3.94 7.42 9.08
CA HIS A 20 2.91 8.06 9.89
C HIS A 20 1.56 8.27 9.18
N ALA A 21 1.44 7.90 7.90
CA ALA A 21 0.28 8.23 7.07
C ALA A 21 -1.01 7.52 7.52
N LEU A 22 -0.90 6.37 8.16
CA LEU A 22 -2.03 5.66 8.75
C LEU A 22 -1.67 5.46 10.21
N ASN A 23 -2.42 6.08 11.14
CA ASN A 23 -2.28 5.92 12.60
C ASN A 23 -2.65 4.48 13.04
N ILE A 24 -2.02 3.48 12.44
CA ILE A 24 -2.23 2.06 12.70
C ILE A 24 -1.21 1.71 13.75
N GLY A 25 -1.67 1.60 15.01
CA GLY A 25 -0.76 1.45 16.15
C GLY A 25 0.28 0.33 15.98
N ARG A 26 -0.11 -0.80 15.36
CA ARG A 26 0.84 -1.85 14.96
C ARG A 26 1.33 -1.61 13.53
N PRO A 27 2.66 -1.61 13.28
CA PRO A 27 3.20 -1.54 11.93
C PRO A 27 2.58 -2.63 11.05
N PRO A 28 2.07 -2.28 9.85
CA PRO A 28 1.53 -3.25 8.91
C PRO A 28 2.59 -4.31 8.54
N LYS A 29 2.21 -5.58 8.51
CA LYS A 29 3.09 -6.66 8.01
C LYS A 29 3.34 -6.56 6.50
N HIS A 30 2.38 -6.00 5.77
CA HIS A 30 2.38 -5.83 4.32
C HIS A 30 2.51 -4.35 3.97
N ASP A 31 3.18 -4.02 2.86
CA ASP A 31 3.24 -2.63 2.42
C ASP A 31 1.85 -2.13 2.02
N LEU A 32 1.56 -0.87 2.33
CA LEU A 32 0.27 -0.26 2.00
C LEU A 32 0.03 -0.25 0.49
N ARG A 33 1.10 -0.15 -0.31
CA ARG A 33 0.97 -0.26 -1.76
C ARG A 33 0.43 -1.62 -2.18
N GLU A 34 0.88 -2.71 -1.55
CA GLU A 34 0.42 -4.06 -1.88
C GLU A 34 -1.05 -4.24 -1.53
N ILE A 35 -1.47 -3.71 -0.38
CA ILE A 35 -2.87 -3.69 0.04
C ILE A 35 -3.72 -2.91 -0.95
N MET A 36 -3.28 -1.70 -1.34
CA MET A 36 -3.99 -0.89 -2.33
C MET A 36 -4.03 -1.56 -3.71
N ASN A 37 -2.94 -2.19 -4.13
CA ASN A 37 -2.92 -2.95 -5.39
C ASN A 37 -3.92 -4.10 -5.37
N ALA A 38 -4.06 -4.81 -4.24
CA ALA A 38 -5.04 -5.87 -4.07
C ALA A 38 -6.49 -5.35 -4.12
N ILE A 39 -6.78 -4.20 -3.48
CA ILE A 39 -8.09 -3.56 -3.54
C ILE A 39 -8.41 -3.14 -4.99
N LEU A 40 -7.47 -2.47 -5.66
CA LEU A 40 -7.64 -2.03 -7.04
C LEU A 40 -7.77 -3.20 -8.01
N TYR A 41 -7.13 -4.34 -7.74
CA TYR A 41 -7.31 -5.55 -8.52
C TYR A 41 -8.75 -6.05 -8.43
N VAL A 42 -9.30 -6.15 -7.22
CA VAL A 42 -10.70 -6.56 -6.98
C VAL A 42 -11.67 -5.58 -7.64
N ASP A 43 -11.46 -4.27 -7.46
CA ASP A 43 -12.32 -3.23 -8.04
C ASP A 43 -12.30 -3.23 -9.58
N ARG A 44 -11.12 -3.36 -10.19
CA ARG A 44 -10.97 -3.37 -11.65
C ARG A 44 -11.50 -4.64 -12.30
N THR A 45 -11.38 -5.79 -11.65
CA THR A 45 -11.75 -7.09 -12.23
C THR A 45 -13.14 -7.57 -11.82
N GLY A 46 -13.69 -7.03 -10.72
CA GLY A 46 -14.97 -7.45 -10.16
C GLY A 46 -14.95 -8.83 -9.51
N VAL A 47 -13.78 -9.43 -9.27
CA VAL A 47 -13.70 -10.76 -8.67
C VAL A 47 -14.13 -10.75 -7.21
N GLN A 48 -14.68 -11.86 -6.72
CA GLN A 48 -14.98 -11.98 -5.29
C GLN A 48 -13.66 -12.02 -4.48
N TRP A 49 -13.69 -11.46 -3.27
CA TRP A 49 -12.54 -11.45 -2.35
C TRP A 49 -11.93 -12.83 -2.05
N ARG A 50 -12.72 -13.91 -2.17
CA ARG A 50 -12.24 -15.29 -2.00
C ARG A 50 -11.34 -15.77 -3.15
N TYR A 51 -11.43 -15.11 -4.31
CA TYR A 51 -10.63 -15.40 -5.50
C TYR A 51 -9.45 -14.44 -5.68
N LEU A 52 -9.13 -13.64 -4.66
CA LEU A 52 -7.92 -12.82 -4.69
C LEU A 52 -6.68 -13.73 -4.87
N PRO A 53 -5.80 -13.48 -5.86
CA PRO A 53 -4.59 -14.26 -6.06
C PRO A 53 -3.70 -14.31 -4.81
N HIS A 54 -3.02 -15.44 -4.60
CA HIS A 54 -2.15 -15.67 -3.45
C HIS A 54 -0.88 -14.80 -3.42
N ASP A 55 -0.54 -14.16 -4.55
CA ASP A 55 0.58 -13.22 -4.65
C ASP A 55 0.28 -11.89 -3.93
N PHE A 56 -0.98 -11.61 -3.62
CA PHE A 56 -1.39 -10.48 -2.81
C PHE A 56 -1.35 -10.80 -1.31
N PRO A 57 -1.33 -9.78 -0.44
CA PRO A 57 -1.55 -9.97 0.99
C PRO A 57 -2.84 -10.76 1.27
N PRO A 58 -2.93 -11.48 2.40
CA PRO A 58 -4.10 -12.29 2.74
C PRO A 58 -5.40 -11.48 2.63
N ARG A 59 -6.42 -12.05 1.99
CA ARG A 59 -7.71 -11.38 1.74
C ARG A 59 -8.33 -10.76 3.00
N GLU A 60 -8.13 -11.38 4.17
CA GLU A 60 -8.65 -10.90 5.45
C GLU A 60 -7.97 -9.59 5.88
N THR A 61 -6.66 -9.51 5.67
CA THR A 61 -5.89 -8.28 5.87
C THR A 61 -6.38 -7.21 4.90
N VAL A 62 -6.43 -7.50 3.61
CA VAL A 62 -6.82 -6.51 2.59
C VAL A 62 -8.23 -6.01 2.83
N TYR A 63 -9.18 -6.92 3.09
CA TYR A 63 -10.56 -6.57 3.37
C TYR A 63 -10.69 -5.75 4.66
N GLY A 64 -9.89 -6.05 5.69
CA GLY A 64 -9.85 -5.27 6.91
C GLY A 64 -9.38 -3.82 6.72
N TYR A 65 -8.58 -3.54 5.68
CA TYR A 65 -8.24 -2.17 5.29
C TYR A 65 -9.31 -1.53 4.42
N PHE A 66 -10.00 -2.30 3.58
CA PHE A 66 -11.08 -1.81 2.72
C PHE A 66 -12.34 -1.44 3.50
N ALA A 67 -12.70 -2.24 4.51
CA ALA A 67 -13.94 -2.09 5.29
C ALA A 67 -13.77 -1.19 6.53
N LYS A 68 -12.62 -0.53 6.68
CA LYS A 68 -12.30 0.35 7.80
C LYS A 68 -12.33 1.81 7.38
#